data_AF-A0A4R1M5L4-F1
#
_entry.id   AF-A0A4R1M5L4-F1
#
_cell.length_a   1.000
_cell.length_b   1.000
_cell.length_c   1.000
_cell.angle_alpha   90.00
_cell.angle_beta   90.00
_cell.angle_gamma   90.00
#
_symmetry.space_group_name_H-M   'P 1'
#
loop_
_entity.id
_entity.type
_entity.pdbx_description
1 polymer ?
#
loop_
_entity_poly.entity_id
_entity_poly.type
_entity_poly.pdbx_seq_one_letter_code
_entity_poly.pdbx_strand_id
1 'polypeptide(L)'
;MATMANSPNEQEHERQPEEDPGGPPTKVSKPIGDAIPTPVEPGLDQPLPKKGETPPPADDANADGEALGDTETPPGVPEPGPSDFA
;
A
#
# COMPACT_ATOMS: atom_id res chain seq x y z
N MET A 1 26.26 -39.53 50.81
CA MET A 1 25.22 -40.42 50.22
C MET A 1 24.32 -39.55 49.36
N ALA A 2 23.90 -40.06 48.20
CA ALA A 2 23.37 -39.29 47.08
C ALA A 2 21.84 -39.07 47.10
N THR A 3 21.44 -38.09 46.27
CA THR A 3 20.17 -37.92 45.52
C THR A 3 18.87 -37.71 46.29
N MET A 4 18.22 -36.56 46.02
CA MET A 4 16.97 -36.54 45.27
C MET A 4 16.83 -35.17 44.58
N ALA A 5 16.95 -35.20 43.26
CA ALA A 5 16.62 -34.08 42.40
C ALA A 5 15.10 -33.87 42.42
N ASN A 6 14.65 -32.68 42.81
CA ASN A 6 13.30 -32.25 42.50
C ASN A 6 13.41 -31.13 41.47
N SER A 7 13.32 -31.51 40.19
CA SER A 7 13.31 -30.56 39.08
C SER A 7 11.87 -30.10 38.82
N PRO A 8 11.64 -28.81 38.56
CA PRO A 8 10.31 -28.21 38.52
C PRO A 8 9.71 -28.40 37.13
N ASN A 9 8.95 -29.47 36.90
CA ASN A 9 8.20 -29.57 35.64
C ASN A 9 6.99 -30.50 35.72
N GLU A 10 6.19 -30.38 36.78
CA GLU A 10 4.84 -30.95 36.83
C GLU A 10 3.83 -29.89 36.36
N GLN A 11 4.02 -29.39 35.13
CA GLN A 11 2.89 -28.93 34.34
C GLN A 11 2.66 -30.01 33.29
N GLU A 12 1.81 -30.94 33.71
CA GLU A 12 0.98 -31.81 32.90
C GLU A 12 0.70 -31.11 31.57
N HIS A 13 1.47 -31.49 30.54
CA HIS A 13 1.11 -31.20 29.17
C HIS A 13 -0.18 -31.99 28.93
N GLU A 14 -1.31 -31.34 29.17
CA GLU A 14 -2.57 -31.62 28.50
C GLU A 14 -2.27 -31.48 27.01
N ARG A 15 -1.73 -32.55 26.41
CA ARG A 15 -1.45 -32.63 24.99
C ARG A 15 -2.82 -32.54 24.30
N GLN A 16 -3.15 -31.33 23.88
CA GLN A 16 -4.29 -31.09 23.02
C GLN A 16 -4.19 -32.06 21.84
N PRO A 17 -5.30 -32.69 21.43
CA PRO A 17 -5.27 -33.63 20.32
C PRO A 17 -4.67 -32.91 19.12
N GLU A 18 -3.59 -33.49 18.58
CA GLU A 18 -2.87 -33.09 17.37
C GLU A 18 -3.75 -32.25 16.45
N GLU A 19 -3.71 -30.92 16.60
CA GLU A 19 -4.37 -30.04 15.65
C GLU A 19 -3.61 -30.25 14.35
N ASP A 20 -4.30 -30.78 13.34
CA ASP A 20 -3.79 -30.88 11.97
C ASP A 20 -3.07 -29.56 11.68
N PRO A 21 -1.74 -29.55 11.40
CA PRO A 21 -0.93 -28.33 11.36
C PRO A 21 -1.39 -27.33 10.29
N GLY A 22 -2.48 -27.63 9.58
CA GLY A 22 -3.03 -26.87 8.50
C GLY A 22 -2.13 -27.09 7.29
N GLY A 23 -2.71 -27.56 6.19
CA GLY A 23 -2.03 -27.53 4.91
C GLY A 23 -1.53 -26.10 4.59
N PRO A 24 -0.55 -25.96 3.69
CA PRO A 24 -0.08 -24.64 3.27
C PRO A 24 -1.28 -23.76 2.88
N PRO A 25 -1.27 -22.46 3.23
CA PRO A 25 -2.41 -21.59 3.03
C PRO A 25 -2.85 -21.63 1.56
N THR A 26 -4.01 -22.21 1.30
CA THR A 26 -4.60 -22.34 -0.04
C THR A 26 -5.15 -21.01 -0.56
N LYS A 27 -5.25 -20.02 0.33
CA LYS A 27 -5.73 -18.67 0.02
C LYS A 27 -4.53 -17.84 -0.45
N VAL A 28 -4.59 -17.37 -1.69
CA VAL A 28 -3.70 -16.31 -2.17
C VAL A 28 -3.82 -15.09 -1.26
N SER A 29 -2.67 -14.57 -0.81
CA SER A 29 -2.61 -13.37 0.03
C SER A 29 -3.29 -12.22 -0.72
N LYS A 30 -4.38 -11.69 -0.15
CA LYS A 30 -5.02 -10.51 -0.71
C LYS A 30 -4.07 -9.32 -0.59
N PRO A 31 -4.01 -8.43 -1.58
CA PRO A 31 -3.20 -7.22 -1.46
C PRO A 31 -3.65 -6.41 -0.24
N ILE A 32 -2.68 -5.98 0.57
CA ILE A 32 -2.92 -5.01 1.62
C ILE A 32 -3.31 -3.71 0.92
N GLY A 33 -4.56 -3.28 1.06
CA GLY A 33 -5.08 -2.10 0.36
C GLY A 33 -6.56 -2.21 -0.04
N ASP A 34 -7.11 -3.42 -0.16
CA ASP A 34 -8.54 -3.64 -0.39
C ASP A 34 -9.42 -3.18 0.79
N ALA A 35 -8.82 -3.02 1.96
CA ALA A 35 -9.48 -2.47 3.15
C ALA A 35 -9.52 -0.94 3.16
N ILE A 36 -8.79 -0.27 2.27
CA ILE A 36 -8.83 1.19 2.16
C ILE A 36 -9.92 1.55 1.15
N PRO A 37 -10.89 2.41 1.53
CA PRO A 37 -11.89 2.89 0.60
C PRO A 37 -11.22 3.50 -0.64
N THR A 38 -11.74 3.18 -1.83
CA THR A 38 -11.33 3.87 -3.06
C THR A 38 -11.53 5.37 -2.88
N PRO A 39 -10.55 6.22 -3.26
CA PRO A 39 -10.73 7.66 -3.25
C PRO A 39 -11.98 8.07 -4.04
N VAL A 40 -12.72 9.04 -3.53
CA VAL A 40 -13.82 9.66 -4.27
C VAL A 40 -13.21 10.66 -5.24
N GLU A 41 -13.58 10.56 -6.52
CA GLU A 41 -13.17 11.54 -7.51
C GLU A 41 -13.92 12.87 -7.26
N PRO A 42 -13.20 13.98 -7.01
CA PRO A 42 -13.85 15.27 -6.83
C PRO A 42 -14.60 15.66 -8.10
N GLY A 43 -15.86 16.10 -7.95
CA GLY A 43 -16.67 16.61 -9.07
C GLY A 43 -17.59 15.60 -9.76
N LEU A 44 -17.47 14.29 -9.50
CA LEU A 44 -18.37 13.29 -10.12
C LEU A 44 -19.81 13.40 -9.62
N ASP A 45 -19.98 13.67 -8.32
CA ASP A 45 -21.29 13.90 -7.69
C ASP A 45 -21.78 15.36 -7.85
N GLN A 46 -21.01 16.22 -8.54
CA GLN A 46 -21.45 17.58 -8.82
C GLN A 46 -22.32 17.61 -10.07
N PRO A 47 -23.40 18.41 -10.09
CA PRO A 47 -24.19 18.57 -11.29
C PRO A 47 -23.31 19.12 -12.42
N LEU A 48 -23.53 18.63 -13.63
CA LEU A 48 -22.91 19.21 -14.81
C LEU A 48 -23.27 20.71 -14.90
N PRO A 49 -22.32 21.58 -15.29
CA PRO A 49 -22.61 22.98 -15.56
C PRO A 49 -23.73 23.11 -16.59
N LYS A 50 -24.50 24.21 -16.52
CA LYS A 50 -25.52 24.47 -17.52
C LYS A 50 -24.87 24.64 -18.90
N LYS A 51 -25.51 24.11 -19.93
CA LYS A 51 -25.07 24.30 -21.31
C LYS A 51 -24.98 25.80 -21.62
N GLY A 52 -23.80 26.28 -21.99
CA GLY A 52 -23.55 27.68 -22.35
C GLY A 52 -23.09 28.57 -21.20
N GLU A 53 -22.96 28.04 -19.99
CA GLU A 53 -22.32 28.73 -18.88
C GLU A 53 -20.79 28.54 -19.00
N THR A 54 -20.06 29.64 -19.21
CA THR A 54 -18.60 29.63 -19.09
C THR A 54 -18.26 29.37 -17.62
N PRO A 55 -17.51 28.30 -17.29
CA PRO A 55 -17.05 28.10 -15.92
C PRO A 55 -16.24 29.32 -15.49
N PRO A 56 -16.27 29.70 -14.20
CA PRO A 56 -15.32 30.67 -13.69
C PRO A 56 -13.90 30.18 -14.01
N PRO A 57 -12.93 31.10 -14.26
CA PRO A 57 -11.54 30.69 -14.33
C PRO A 57 -11.23 29.89 -13.07
N ALA A 58 -10.66 28.69 -13.24
CA ALA A 58 -10.14 27.97 -12.11
C ALA A 58 -9.16 28.91 -11.41
N ASP A 59 -9.23 29.00 -10.08
CA ASP A 59 -8.17 29.63 -9.30
C ASP A 59 -6.95 28.69 -9.40
N ASP A 60 -6.32 28.70 -10.57
CA ASP A 60 -5.04 28.09 -10.82
C ASP A 60 -4.00 28.91 -10.06
N ALA A 61 -3.89 28.67 -8.76
CA ALA A 61 -2.75 29.10 -7.96
C ALA A 61 -1.44 28.39 -8.38
N ASN A 62 -1.41 27.72 -9.54
CA ASN A 62 -0.26 27.04 -10.14
C ASN A 62 -0.35 26.99 -11.68
N ALA A 63 -0.96 27.98 -12.35
CA ALA A 63 -0.87 28.13 -13.82
C ALA A 63 0.34 28.97 -14.26
N ASP A 64 1.41 28.93 -13.48
CA ASP A 64 2.74 29.33 -13.92
C ASP A 64 3.30 28.14 -14.70
N GLY A 65 3.52 28.31 -16.00
CA GLY A 65 3.86 27.26 -16.95
C GLY A 65 5.24 26.63 -16.73
N GLU A 66 5.39 25.86 -15.66
CA GLU A 66 6.52 24.97 -15.46
C GLU A 66 6.12 23.62 -16.06
N ALA A 67 6.72 23.24 -17.19
CA ALA A 67 6.47 21.92 -17.74
C ALA A 67 6.81 20.88 -16.66
N LEU A 68 5.91 19.92 -16.43
CA LEU A 68 6.02 18.84 -15.44
C LEU A 68 7.19 17.87 -15.68
N GLY A 69 8.22 18.29 -16.41
CA GLY A 69 9.45 17.57 -16.70
C GLY A 69 10.74 18.40 -16.54
N ASP A 70 10.65 19.71 -16.21
CA ASP A 70 11.81 20.58 -16.02
C ASP A 70 12.26 20.69 -14.55
N THR A 71 11.80 19.79 -13.69
CA THR A 71 12.38 19.64 -12.34
C THR A 71 13.83 19.21 -12.47
N GLU A 72 14.74 20.12 -12.14
CA GLU A 72 16.17 19.84 -12.10
C GLU A 72 16.45 18.58 -11.28
N THR A 73 17.09 17.61 -11.93
CA THR A 73 17.35 16.30 -11.32
C THR A 73 18.20 16.48 -10.07
N PRO A 74 17.82 15.92 -8.91
CA PRO A 74 18.57 16.11 -7.68
C PRO A 74 20.01 15.58 -7.81
N PRO A 75 20.96 16.17 -7.07
CA PRO A 75 22.37 15.80 -7.17
C PRO A 75 22.56 14.31 -6.87
N GLY A 76 23.26 13.60 -7.76
CA GLY A 76 23.57 12.18 -7.62
C GLY A 76 22.67 11.23 -8.41
N VAL A 77 21.67 11.74 -9.14
CA VAL A 77 20.92 10.92 -10.10
C VAL A 77 21.69 10.87 -11.44
N PRO A 78 21.99 9.68 -11.97
CA PRO A 78 22.63 9.53 -13.27
C PRO A 78 21.69 9.97 -14.40
N GLU A 79 22.27 10.45 -15.50
CA GLU A 79 21.52 10.83 -16.70
C GLU A 79 20.76 9.62 -17.29
N PRO A 80 19.59 9.84 -17.91
CA PRO A 80 18.86 8.79 -18.61
C PRO A 80 19.74 8.09 -19.66
N GLY A 81 19.73 6.76 -19.65
CA GLY A 81 20.46 5.96 -20.63
C GLY A 81 19.82 6.02 -22.03
N PRO A 82 20.55 5.55 -23.07
CA PRO A 82 19.99 5.44 -24.41
C PRO A 82 18.77 4.52 -24.41
N SER A 83 17.73 4.91 -25.15
CA SER A 83 16.51 4.11 -25.30
C SER A 83 16.81 2.85 -26.12
N ASP A 84 16.51 1.68 -25.57
CA ASP A 84 16.71 0.35 -26.20
C ASP A 84 15.57 -0.04 -27.17
N PHE A 85 14.69 0.91 -27.51
CA PHE A 85 13.63 0.71 -28.50
C PHE A 85 14.20 0.89 -29.92
N ALA A 86 14.94 -0.10 -30.41
CA ALA A 86 15.46 -0.16 -31.79
C ALA A 86 15.34 -1.56 -32.39
#